data_AF-A0AAN6KDJ8-F1
#
_entry.id   AF-A0AAN6KDJ8-F1
#
_cell.length_a   1.000
_cell.length_b   1.000
_cell.length_c   1.000
_cell.angle_alpha   90.00
_cell.angle_beta   90.00
_cell.angle_gamma   90.00
#
_symmetry.space_group_name_H-M   'P 1'
#
loop_
_entity.id
_entity.type
_entity.pdbx_description
1 polymer ?
#
loop_
_entity_poly.entity_id
_entity_poly.type
_entity_poly.pdbx_seq_one_letter_code
_entity_poly.pdbx_strand_id
1 'polypeptide(L)'
;MTIESGSLTMLEKVLLQRRRKEDRVVQNLDKQVKAYQAKSFENFINAGVRVNFRESETAGPLVGSNGKMLGFNEYLVDIWGEELYRVSVSLRQNGQVQIRHLDGWVKVSEYLCHLKVKVDPHYTNGTPEMRSDLQSQWWRANGKAFPLLQLPRELRDIIYHYSFGSKIEPYPTNKARLGAKAKPQRGTALMRVNKQVSSEIRSLLGRQSPFLIEHNRIMALLLSSPLRRNHIRRLELALSHKEFINLFGFTFPDVHYETRWQAKALRGMQLKHVMLRIAAPSLITGSVIFDGACQRVATGWILAAAWPVVKGHSVEIAGFVKRQQRVEFEAACLVVKKGFEQWNGLRVAVGHPEGSLGDYDEWVDWVEGEDDGGVRVVEEPSQEAQRFVPDCQVGELPPRCECGLPCTAREWTEE
;
A
#
# COMPACT_ATOMS: atom_id res chain seq x y z
N MET A 1 -31.46 51.74 16.35
CA MET A 1 -31.03 51.26 17.68
C MET A 1 -30.74 49.78 17.57
N THR A 2 -29.46 49.47 17.49
CA THR A 2 -28.88 48.13 17.58
C THR A 2 -29.10 47.59 18.99
N ILE A 3 -29.87 46.50 19.12
CA ILE A 3 -29.99 45.77 20.38
C ILE A 3 -28.79 44.84 20.45
N GLU A 4 -27.78 45.23 21.21
CA GLU A 4 -26.60 44.43 21.50
C GLU A 4 -27.02 43.19 22.31
N SER A 5 -26.74 42.01 21.76
CA SER A 5 -26.91 40.73 22.45
C SER A 5 -25.85 40.62 23.56
N GLY A 6 -26.25 40.93 24.80
CA GLY A 6 -25.40 40.75 25.98
C GLY A 6 -24.91 39.31 26.12
N SER A 7 -23.61 39.15 26.42
CA SER A 7 -23.01 37.84 26.67
C SER A 7 -23.57 37.21 27.95
N LEU A 8 -24.16 36.01 27.82
CA LEU A 8 -24.68 35.21 28.94
C LEU A 8 -23.66 35.08 30.08
N THR A 9 -24.14 35.33 31.30
CA THR A 9 -23.36 35.24 32.53
C THR A 9 -22.90 33.80 32.79
N MET A 10 -21.80 33.63 33.54
CA MET A 10 -21.24 32.31 33.84
C MET A 10 -22.25 31.40 34.55
N LEU A 11 -23.16 31.97 35.34
CA LEU A 11 -24.23 31.29 36.07
C LEU A 11 -25.36 30.81 35.15
N GLU A 12 -25.73 31.60 34.14
CA GLU A 12 -26.66 31.19 33.09
C GLU A 12 -26.08 30.07 32.22
N LYS A 13 -24.78 30.11 31.92
CA LYS A 13 -24.08 29.02 31.22
C LYS A 13 -24.05 27.73 32.05
N VAL A 14 -23.85 27.82 33.36
CA VAL A 14 -23.87 26.67 34.28
C VAL A 14 -25.30 26.13 34.51
N LEU A 15 -26.31 27.00 34.57
CA LEU A 15 -27.72 26.61 34.66
C LEU A 15 -28.22 25.99 33.35
N LEU A 16 -27.83 26.52 32.18
CA LEU A 16 -28.05 25.89 30.87
C LEU A 16 -27.36 24.52 30.76
N GLN A 17 -26.14 24.38 31.29
CA GLN A 17 -25.42 23.10 31.33
C GLN A 17 -26.06 22.08 32.31
N ARG A 18 -26.61 22.53 33.44
CA ARG A 18 -27.35 21.67 34.39
C ARG A 18 -28.74 21.29 33.86
N ARG A 19 -29.48 22.21 33.23
CA ARG A 19 -30.83 21.96 32.65
C ARG A 19 -30.79 21.01 31.45
N ARG A 20 -29.74 21.05 30.63
CA ARG A 20 -29.54 20.10 29.51
C ARG A 20 -29.40 18.63 29.94
N LYS A 21 -29.09 18.34 31.20
CA LYS A 21 -28.96 16.95 31.68
C LYS A 21 -30.31 16.25 31.91
N GLU A 22 -31.44 16.97 31.96
CA GLU A 22 -32.74 16.38 32.31
C GLU A 22 -33.84 16.48 31.23
N ASP A 23 -33.62 17.19 30.11
CA ASP A 23 -34.58 17.22 29.01
C ASP A 23 -34.58 15.87 28.25
N ARG A 24 -35.54 15.02 28.62
CA ARG A 24 -35.73 13.69 28.03
C ARG A 24 -36.27 13.78 26.61
N VAL A 25 -37.00 14.84 26.26
CA VAL A 25 -37.55 15.03 24.90
C VAL A 25 -36.40 15.26 23.92
N VAL A 26 -35.47 16.17 24.24
CA VAL A 26 -34.28 16.44 23.41
C VAL A 26 -33.38 15.21 23.30
N GLN A 27 -33.18 14.47 24.40
CA GLN A 27 -32.41 13.22 24.38
C GLN A 27 -33.06 12.15 23.48
N ASN A 28 -34.38 12.00 23.53
CA ASN A 28 -35.11 11.06 22.69
C ASN A 28 -35.18 11.49 21.22
N LEU A 29 -35.21 12.79 20.95
CA LEU A 29 -35.10 13.35 19.61
C LEU A 29 -33.71 13.08 19.03
N ASP A 30 -32.65 13.41 19.76
CA ASP A 30 -31.25 13.15 19.34
C ASP A 30 -31.00 11.66 19.09
N LYS A 31 -31.53 10.78 19.95
CA LYS A 31 -31.46 9.33 19.75
C LYS A 31 -32.15 8.87 18.46
N GLN A 32 -33.33 9.41 18.15
CA GLN A 32 -34.08 9.06 16.93
C GLN A 32 -33.41 9.62 15.66
N VAL A 33 -32.86 10.84 15.73
CA VAL A 33 -32.07 11.44 14.64
C VAL A 33 -30.83 10.60 14.36
N LYS A 34 -30.07 10.22 15.39
CA LYS A 34 -28.90 9.33 15.25
C LYS A 34 -29.27 7.96 14.68
N ALA A 35 -30.39 7.38 15.12
CA ALA A 35 -30.87 6.11 14.58
C ALA A 35 -31.25 6.21 13.10
N TYR A 36 -31.84 7.34 12.68
CA TYR A 36 -32.14 7.61 11.27
C TYR A 36 -30.87 7.77 10.42
N GLN A 37 -29.88 8.51 10.93
CA GLN A 37 -28.57 8.69 10.29
C GLN A 37 -27.80 7.37 10.14
N ALA A 38 -27.87 6.50 11.15
CA ALA A 38 -27.19 5.20 11.14
C ALA A 38 -27.79 4.22 10.11
N LYS A 39 -29.04 4.43 9.66
CA LYS A 39 -29.78 3.47 8.82
C LYS A 39 -29.17 3.28 7.43
N SER A 40 -28.68 4.34 6.78
CA SER A 40 -28.02 4.29 5.47
C SER A 40 -26.86 5.28 5.41
N PHE A 41 -25.88 5.01 4.55
CA PHE A 41 -24.76 5.92 4.37
C PHE A 41 -25.21 7.25 3.75
N GLU A 42 -26.19 7.22 2.84
CA GLU A 42 -26.82 8.41 2.25
C GLU A 42 -27.43 9.34 3.31
N ASN A 43 -28.11 8.76 4.31
CA ASN A 43 -28.66 9.54 5.44
C ASN A 43 -27.56 10.15 6.32
N PHE A 44 -26.39 9.53 6.36
CA PHE A 44 -25.25 10.00 7.13
C PHE A 44 -24.48 11.12 6.41
N ILE A 45 -24.26 10.99 5.10
CA ILE A 45 -23.54 11.98 4.27
C ILE A 45 -24.41 13.15 3.83
N ASN A 46 -25.72 13.12 4.07
CA ASN A 46 -26.56 14.30 3.96
C ASN A 46 -26.14 15.29 5.07
N ALA A 47 -25.16 16.16 4.75
CA ALA A 47 -24.45 17.15 5.55
C ALA A 47 -25.27 17.66 6.72
N GLY A 48 -25.20 16.97 7.86
CA GLY A 48 -25.80 17.43 9.09
C GLY A 48 -27.31 17.70 8.99
N VAL A 49 -28.11 16.66 9.24
CA VAL A 49 -29.21 16.81 10.20
C VAL A 49 -28.58 17.14 11.57
N ARG A 50 -27.90 18.29 11.68
CA ARG A 50 -27.46 18.90 12.94
C ARG A 50 -28.66 19.65 13.45
N VAL A 51 -29.68 18.88 13.83
CA VAL A 51 -30.86 19.47 14.43
C VAL A 51 -30.47 19.83 15.86
N ASN A 52 -30.04 21.08 16.02
CA ASN A 52 -29.89 21.63 17.35
C ASN A 52 -31.27 22.05 17.81
N PHE A 53 -31.83 21.29 18.74
CA PHE A 53 -33.04 21.68 19.43
C PHE A 53 -32.68 22.72 20.50
N ARG A 54 -33.21 23.92 20.35
CA ARG A 54 -33.21 24.94 21.41
C ARG A 54 -34.64 25.16 21.88
N GLU A 55 -34.83 25.49 23.16
CA GLU A 55 -36.15 25.86 23.65
C GLU A 55 -36.67 27.11 22.92
N SER A 56 -37.97 27.12 22.62
CA SER A 56 -38.62 28.36 22.15
C SER A 56 -38.97 29.24 23.36
N GLU A 57 -38.93 30.55 23.20
CA GLU A 57 -39.34 31.50 24.25
C GLU A 57 -40.83 31.35 24.64
N THR A 58 -41.63 30.72 23.77
CA THR A 58 -43.07 30.43 23.97
C THR A 58 -43.35 29.02 24.48
N ALA A 59 -42.32 28.22 24.75
CA ALA A 59 -42.49 26.81 25.02
C ALA A 59 -43.06 26.53 26.43
N GLY A 60 -44.14 25.76 26.48
CA GLY A 60 -44.74 25.26 27.73
C GLY A 60 -44.06 23.96 28.20
N PRO A 61 -43.97 23.73 29.52
CA PRO A 61 -43.38 22.51 30.06
C PRO A 61 -44.24 21.29 29.76
N LEU A 62 -43.64 20.23 29.23
CA LEU A 62 -44.25 18.90 29.14
C LEU A 62 -43.99 18.15 30.44
N VAL A 63 -45.07 17.80 31.15
CA VAL A 63 -45.03 17.08 32.41
C VAL A 63 -45.55 15.66 32.21
N GLY A 64 -44.83 14.66 32.71
CA GLY A 64 -45.25 13.26 32.67
C GLY A 64 -46.42 12.98 33.61
N SER A 65 -47.04 11.81 33.47
CA SER A 65 -48.14 11.33 34.34
C SER A 65 -47.76 11.23 35.82
N ASN A 66 -46.47 11.25 36.14
CA ASN A 66 -45.90 11.23 37.49
C ASN A 66 -45.53 12.64 38.03
N GLY A 67 -45.95 13.72 37.36
CA GLY A 67 -45.63 15.09 37.75
C GLY A 67 -44.18 15.53 37.46
N LYS A 68 -43.35 14.66 36.85
CA LYS A 68 -41.96 14.98 36.52
C LYS A 68 -41.87 15.70 35.18
N MET A 69 -41.12 16.80 35.13
CA MET A 69 -40.82 17.52 33.89
C MET A 69 -40.05 16.61 32.92
N LEU A 70 -40.56 16.47 31.69
CA LEU A 70 -39.97 15.63 30.65
C LEU A 70 -39.23 16.46 29.59
N GLY A 71 -39.64 17.71 29.38
CA GLY A 71 -39.09 18.63 28.39
C GLY A 71 -40.08 19.75 28.08
N PHE A 72 -40.12 20.22 26.84
CA PHE A 72 -40.97 21.30 26.37
C PHE A 72 -41.83 20.89 25.16
N ASN A 73 -42.94 21.57 24.93
CA ASN A 73 -43.83 21.30 23.80
C ASN A 73 -43.38 21.97 22.49
N GLU A 74 -42.43 22.91 22.52
CA GLU A 74 -41.94 23.65 21.35
C GLU A 74 -40.42 23.80 21.38
N TYR A 75 -39.79 23.51 20.24
CA TYR A 75 -38.36 23.68 20.04
C TYR A 75 -38.07 24.46 18.76
N LEU A 76 -37.02 25.28 18.81
CA LEU A 76 -36.33 25.81 17.66
C LEU A 76 -35.39 24.73 17.12
N VAL A 77 -35.64 24.33 15.89
CA VAL A 77 -34.87 23.36 15.12
C VAL A 77 -34.00 24.16 14.15
N ASP A 78 -32.72 24.21 14.47
CA ASP A 78 -31.69 24.69 13.54
C ASP A 78 -31.41 23.58 12.52
N ILE A 79 -31.71 23.82 11.25
CA ILE A 79 -31.40 22.90 10.16
C ILE A 79 -30.26 23.51 9.35
N TRP A 80 -29.12 22.81 9.31
CA TRP A 80 -27.90 23.21 8.59
C TRP A 80 -27.22 24.51 9.05
N GLY A 81 -27.60 25.12 10.18
CA GLY A 81 -27.05 26.42 10.59
C GLY A 81 -27.58 27.62 9.78
N GLU A 82 -28.54 27.36 8.87
CA GLU A 82 -29.07 28.36 7.94
C GLU A 82 -30.48 28.81 8.31
N GLU A 83 -31.32 27.89 8.80
CA GLU A 83 -32.74 28.16 9.04
C GLU A 83 -33.18 27.63 10.42
N LEU A 84 -33.83 28.51 11.20
CA LEU A 84 -34.40 28.20 12.51
C LEU A 84 -35.92 28.00 12.36
N TYR A 85 -36.36 26.75 12.46
CA TYR A 85 -37.78 26.38 12.38
C TYR A 85 -38.37 26.18 13.77
N ARG A 86 -39.54 26.73 14.05
CA ARG A 86 -40.31 26.37 15.25
C ARG A 86 -41.06 25.07 14.99
N VAL A 87 -40.89 24.11 15.90
CA VAL A 87 -41.47 22.79 15.78
C VAL A 87 -42.16 22.41 17.07
N SER A 88 -43.45 22.10 17.00
CA SER A 88 -44.20 21.55 18.13
C SER A 88 -43.95 20.05 18.25
N VAL A 89 -43.79 19.58 19.48
CA VAL A 89 -43.35 18.24 19.81
C VAL A 89 -44.33 17.58 20.78
N SER A 90 -44.63 16.31 20.54
CA SER A 90 -45.47 15.46 21.40
C SER A 90 -44.74 14.18 21.76
N LEU A 91 -44.94 13.69 22.98
CA LEU A 91 -44.29 12.49 23.50
C LEU A 91 -45.33 11.38 23.69
N ARG A 92 -45.12 10.22 23.05
CA ARG A 92 -45.95 9.03 23.22
C ARG A 92 -45.54 8.24 24.46
N GLN A 93 -46.45 7.39 24.97
CA GLN A 93 -46.23 6.57 26.18
C GLN A 93 -45.00 5.64 26.11
N ASN A 94 -44.53 5.32 24.90
CA ASN A 94 -43.32 4.52 24.64
C ASN A 94 -42.02 5.35 24.56
N GLY A 95 -42.07 6.65 24.87
CA GLY A 95 -40.93 7.56 24.77
C GLY A 95 -40.58 7.99 23.34
N GLN A 96 -41.38 7.59 22.34
CA GLN A 96 -41.22 8.08 20.98
C GLN A 96 -41.75 9.50 20.86
N VAL A 97 -40.98 10.33 20.17
CA VAL A 97 -41.28 11.73 19.97
C VAL A 97 -41.92 11.91 18.59
N GLN A 98 -42.98 12.70 18.51
CA GLN A 98 -43.61 13.10 17.25
C GLN A 98 -43.44 14.59 17.04
N ILE A 99 -43.24 14.96 15.77
CA ILE A 99 -43.09 16.32 15.33
C ILE A 99 -44.37 16.71 14.59
N ARG A 100 -44.92 17.88 14.90
CA ARG A 100 -46.03 18.44 14.13
C ARG A 100 -45.48 18.98 12.81
N HIS A 101 -45.97 18.45 11.69
CA HIS A 101 -45.63 18.90 10.35
C HIS A 101 -46.90 19.02 9.53
N LEU A 102 -47.12 20.20 8.92
CA LEU A 102 -48.39 20.57 8.28
C LEU A 102 -49.56 20.39 9.29
N ASP A 103 -50.51 19.52 8.98
CA ASP A 103 -51.72 19.30 9.78
C ASP A 103 -51.69 18.02 10.64
N GLY A 104 -50.54 17.32 10.71
CA GLY A 104 -50.44 16.01 11.35
C GLY A 104 -49.26 15.84 12.31
N TRP A 105 -49.37 14.85 13.19
CA TRP A 105 -48.28 14.38 14.06
C TRP A 105 -47.50 13.26 13.37
N VAL A 106 -46.29 13.60 12.93
CA VAL A 106 -45.43 12.74 12.11
C VAL A 106 -44.28 12.18 12.95
N LYS A 107 -43.77 10.99 12.60
CA LYS A 107 -42.57 10.44 13.27
C LYS A 107 -41.34 11.26 12.90
N VAL A 108 -40.35 11.31 13.79
CA VAL A 108 -39.08 12.01 13.51
C VAL A 108 -38.44 11.52 12.20
N SER A 109 -38.42 10.21 11.97
CA SER A 109 -37.86 9.64 10.73
C SER A 109 -38.59 10.10 9.46
N GLU A 110 -39.91 10.22 9.51
CA GLU A 110 -40.74 10.66 8.38
C GLU A 110 -40.54 12.16 8.14
N TYR A 111 -40.47 12.97 9.21
CA TYR A 111 -40.13 14.39 9.14
C TYR A 111 -38.75 14.63 8.50
N LEU A 112 -37.74 13.85 8.89
CA LEU A 112 -36.38 13.95 8.33
C LEU A 112 -36.29 13.57 6.85
N CYS A 113 -37.17 12.68 6.36
CA CYS A 113 -37.25 12.35 4.93
C CYS A 113 -37.73 13.52 4.06
N HIS A 114 -38.49 14.46 4.63
CA HIS A 114 -39.03 15.62 3.89
C HIS A 114 -38.07 16.81 3.82
N LEU A 115 -36.95 16.76 4.56
CA LEU A 115 -35.94 17.80 4.50
C LEU A 115 -35.13 17.69 3.19
N LYS A 116 -34.77 18.84 2.61
CA LYS A 116 -33.94 18.89 1.40
C LYS A 116 -32.61 18.16 1.63
N VAL A 117 -32.18 17.34 0.68
CA VAL A 117 -30.90 16.64 0.76
C VAL A 117 -29.77 17.60 0.40
N LYS A 118 -28.85 17.87 1.32
CA LYS A 118 -27.59 18.58 1.10
C LYS A 118 -26.45 17.63 1.40
N VAL A 119 -25.68 17.20 0.41
CA VAL A 119 -24.55 16.27 0.63
C VAL A 119 -23.37 16.99 1.28
N ASP A 120 -22.68 16.34 2.22
CA ASP A 120 -21.54 16.90 2.94
C ASP A 120 -20.47 17.33 1.93
N PRO A 121 -20.03 18.61 1.95
CA PRO A 121 -18.97 19.09 1.06
C PRO A 121 -17.69 18.27 1.19
N HIS A 122 -17.41 17.68 2.35
CA HIS A 122 -16.26 16.79 2.56
C HIS A 122 -16.41 15.45 1.84
N TYR A 123 -17.64 15.03 1.51
CA TYR A 123 -17.87 13.85 0.70
C TYR A 123 -17.77 14.15 -0.80
N THR A 124 -18.34 15.26 -1.28
CA THR A 124 -18.34 15.61 -2.71
C THR A 124 -17.02 16.21 -3.19
N ASN A 125 -16.44 17.13 -2.42
CA ASN A 125 -15.25 17.89 -2.79
C ASN A 125 -14.01 17.52 -1.96
N GLY A 126 -14.14 16.61 -0.99
CA GLY A 126 -13.05 16.22 -0.10
C GLY A 126 -12.05 15.24 -0.71
N THR A 127 -10.88 15.18 -0.10
CA THR A 127 -9.85 14.20 -0.48
C THR A 127 -10.37 12.77 -0.24
N PRO A 128 -9.80 11.75 -0.91
CA PRO A 128 -10.15 10.35 -0.66
C PRO A 128 -10.06 9.94 0.82
N GLU A 129 -9.13 10.55 1.57
CA GLU A 129 -8.94 10.34 3.00
C GLU A 129 -10.13 10.85 3.81
N MET A 130 -10.61 12.06 3.52
CA MET A 130 -11.79 12.64 4.17
C MET A 130 -13.05 11.79 3.92
N ARG A 131 -13.22 11.29 2.69
CA ARG A 131 -14.31 10.37 2.34
C ARG A 131 -14.23 9.06 3.13
N SER A 132 -13.03 8.49 3.26
CA SER A 132 -12.78 7.29 4.06
C SER A 132 -13.07 7.52 5.55
N ASP A 133 -12.73 8.69 6.08
CA ASP A 133 -13.00 9.04 7.48
C ASP A 133 -14.50 9.16 7.76
N LEU A 134 -15.27 9.80 6.86
CA LEU A 134 -16.74 9.84 6.95
C LEU A 134 -17.34 8.43 6.92
N GLN A 135 -16.87 7.58 6.01
CA GLN A 135 -17.33 6.18 5.94
C GLN A 135 -17.00 5.42 7.23
N SER A 136 -15.82 5.63 7.81
CA SER A 136 -15.40 5.04 9.09
C SER A 136 -16.29 5.50 10.25
N GLN A 137 -16.65 6.79 10.30
CA GLN A 137 -17.56 7.32 11.32
C GLN A 137 -18.96 6.71 11.19
N TRP A 138 -19.48 6.58 9.97
CA TRP A 138 -20.76 5.91 9.74
C TRP A 138 -20.76 4.44 10.19
N TRP A 139 -19.71 3.69 9.85
CA TRP A 139 -19.57 2.30 10.29
C TRP A 139 -19.57 2.17 11.82
N ARG A 140 -18.90 3.09 12.52
CA ARG A 140 -18.94 3.14 14.00
C ARG A 140 -20.34 3.44 14.53
N ALA A 141 -21.09 4.32 13.86
CA ALA A 141 -22.44 4.72 14.27
C ALA A 141 -23.50 3.63 14.01
N ASN A 142 -23.40 2.89 12.92
CA ASN A 142 -24.34 1.83 12.56
C ASN A 142 -24.11 0.53 13.36
N GLY A 143 -22.93 0.35 13.95
CA GLY A 143 -22.61 -0.84 14.74
C GLY A 143 -22.56 -2.15 13.94
N LYS A 144 -22.64 -2.05 12.61
CA LYS A 144 -22.51 -3.20 11.70
C LYS A 144 -21.04 -3.39 11.32
N ALA A 145 -20.66 -4.63 11.02
CA ALA A 145 -19.35 -4.94 10.45
C ALA A 145 -19.47 -5.22 8.95
N PHE A 146 -18.42 -4.89 8.19
CA PHE A 146 -18.35 -5.26 6.78
C PHE A 146 -18.19 -6.78 6.65
N PRO A 147 -19.12 -7.50 5.98
CA PRO A 147 -19.10 -8.96 5.92
C PRO A 147 -18.10 -9.47 4.88
N LEU A 148 -16.80 -9.21 5.10
CA LEU A 148 -15.72 -9.51 4.15
C LEU A 148 -15.73 -10.96 3.67
N LEU A 149 -15.99 -11.93 4.55
CA LEU A 149 -15.99 -13.35 4.23
C LEU A 149 -17.23 -13.83 3.46
N GLN A 150 -18.31 -13.03 3.41
CA GLN A 150 -19.48 -13.34 2.59
C GLN A 150 -19.29 -12.94 1.13
N LEU A 151 -18.28 -12.14 0.82
CA LEU A 151 -17.95 -11.79 -0.56
C LEU A 151 -17.36 -13.00 -1.29
N PRO A 152 -17.58 -13.16 -2.61
CA PRO A 152 -16.81 -14.05 -3.45
C PRO A 152 -15.30 -13.82 -3.34
N ARG A 153 -14.51 -14.88 -3.61
CA ARG A 153 -13.05 -14.84 -3.43
C ARG A 153 -12.39 -13.77 -4.30
N GLU A 154 -12.90 -13.58 -5.49
CA GLU A 154 -12.40 -12.64 -6.49
C GLU A 154 -12.50 -11.19 -5.99
N LEU A 155 -13.63 -10.83 -5.36
CA LEU A 155 -13.81 -9.51 -4.76
C LEU A 155 -12.91 -9.30 -3.55
N ARG A 156 -12.69 -10.35 -2.75
CA ARG A 156 -11.74 -10.29 -1.62
C ARG A 156 -10.32 -10.05 -2.11
N ASP A 157 -9.90 -10.74 -3.15
CA ASP A 157 -8.56 -10.58 -3.73
C ASP A 157 -8.33 -9.16 -4.27
N ILE A 158 -9.35 -8.54 -4.89
CA ILE A 158 -9.30 -7.13 -5.31
C ILE A 158 -9.12 -6.21 -4.10
N ILE A 159 -9.88 -6.42 -3.01
CA ILE A 159 -9.76 -5.65 -1.78
C ILE A 159 -8.36 -5.81 -1.18
N TYR A 160 -7.83 -7.03 -1.15
CA TYR A 160 -6.49 -7.31 -0.65
C TYR A 160 -5.43 -6.58 -1.48
N HIS A 161 -5.48 -6.71 -2.80
CA HIS A 161 -4.54 -6.05 -3.69
C HIS A 161 -4.55 -4.53 -3.49
N TYR A 162 -5.74 -3.92 -3.47
CA TYR A 162 -5.87 -2.48 -3.23
C TYR A 162 -5.36 -2.05 -1.85
N SER A 163 -5.59 -2.88 -0.82
CA SER A 163 -5.19 -2.57 0.55
C SER A 163 -3.68 -2.61 0.78
N PHE A 164 -2.97 -3.50 0.07
CA PHE A 164 -1.52 -3.63 0.18
C PHE A 164 -0.76 -2.76 -0.83
N GLY A 165 -1.42 -2.35 -1.92
CA GLY A 165 -0.82 -1.55 -2.99
C GLY A 165 -0.09 -2.42 -4.03
N SER A 166 0.52 -1.75 -5.00
CA SER A 166 1.17 -2.39 -6.14
C SER A 166 2.50 -3.06 -5.81
N LYS A 167 3.15 -2.68 -4.71
CA LYS A 167 4.44 -3.22 -4.25
C LYS A 167 4.38 -3.54 -2.77
N ILE A 168 5.04 -4.62 -2.37
CA ILE A 168 5.21 -4.97 -0.96
C ILE A 168 6.57 -4.47 -0.52
N GLU A 169 6.55 -3.71 0.56
CA GLU A 169 7.72 -3.19 1.24
C GLU A 169 7.95 -4.04 2.51
N PRO A 170 8.84 -5.06 2.47
CA PRO A 170 9.00 -6.04 3.54
C PRO A 170 9.85 -5.47 4.68
N TYR A 171 9.49 -4.30 5.22
CA TYR A 171 10.19 -3.71 6.35
C TYR A 171 9.74 -4.40 7.64
N PRO A 172 10.63 -5.14 8.31
CA PRO A 172 10.31 -5.79 9.55
C PRO A 172 10.37 -4.73 10.65
N THR A 173 9.24 -4.05 10.89
CA THR A 173 9.00 -3.16 12.04
C THR A 173 9.81 -1.85 12.11
N ASN A 174 9.30 -0.90 12.89
CA ASN A 174 9.94 0.38 13.22
C ASN A 174 11.37 0.25 13.79
N LYS A 175 11.77 -0.92 14.30
CA LYS A 175 13.07 -1.13 14.96
C LYS A 175 14.25 -1.35 14.01
N ALA A 176 14.00 -1.70 12.75
CA ALA A 176 15.08 -1.85 11.76
C ALA A 176 15.69 -0.52 11.29
N ARG A 177 15.15 0.62 11.76
CA ARG A 177 15.46 1.97 11.28
C ARG A 177 15.86 2.89 12.44
N LEU A 178 17.12 2.85 12.85
CA LEU A 178 17.71 3.99 13.54
C LEU A 178 17.76 5.15 12.52
N GLY A 179 16.83 6.09 12.60
CA GLY A 179 16.89 7.37 11.88
C GLY A 179 15.90 7.61 10.73
N ALA A 180 15.16 6.60 10.24
CA ALA A 180 14.21 6.78 9.13
C ALA A 180 12.75 6.52 9.57
N LYS A 181 11.87 7.53 9.43
CA LYS A 181 10.42 7.38 9.64
C LYS A 181 9.88 6.30 8.69
N ALA A 182 9.52 5.13 9.21
CA ALA A 182 8.90 4.07 8.41
C ALA A 182 7.48 4.45 8.02
N LYS A 183 7.13 4.35 6.74
CA LYS A 183 5.74 4.29 6.34
C LYS A 183 5.23 2.89 6.67
N PRO A 184 4.17 2.73 7.47
CA PRO A 184 3.62 1.40 7.74
C PRO A 184 3.13 0.79 6.43
N GLN A 185 3.44 -0.49 6.20
CA GLN A 185 2.86 -1.24 5.07
C GLN A 185 1.34 -1.20 5.21
N ARG A 186 0.67 -0.66 4.18
CA ARG A 186 -0.79 -0.57 4.11
C ARG A 186 -1.40 -1.97 4.16
N GLY A 187 -2.60 -2.08 4.73
CA GLY A 187 -3.34 -3.35 4.76
C GLY A 187 -2.85 -4.38 5.78
N THR A 188 -1.72 -4.16 6.49
CA THR A 188 -1.19 -5.11 7.49
C THR A 188 -2.17 -5.45 8.62
N ALA A 189 -3.09 -4.54 8.95
CA ALA A 189 -4.17 -4.81 9.90
C ALA A 189 -5.09 -5.95 9.43
N LEU A 190 -5.36 -6.07 8.12
CA LEU A 190 -6.24 -7.12 7.55
C LEU A 190 -5.69 -8.52 7.82
N MET A 191 -4.38 -8.69 7.80
CA MET A 191 -3.73 -9.99 8.09
C MET A 191 -3.91 -10.45 9.54
N ARG A 192 -4.31 -9.55 10.44
CA ARG A 192 -4.55 -9.84 11.86
C ARG A 192 -6.02 -10.14 12.18
N VAL A 193 -6.94 -9.87 11.24
CA VAL A 193 -8.39 -10.00 11.48
C VAL A 193 -8.81 -11.47 11.56
N ASN A 194 -8.28 -12.33 10.69
CA ASN A 194 -8.70 -13.73 10.60
C ASN A 194 -7.61 -14.62 9.96
N LYS A 195 -7.50 -15.88 10.39
CA LYS A 195 -6.50 -16.84 9.87
C LYS A 195 -6.68 -17.16 8.39
N GLN A 196 -7.93 -17.36 7.92
CA GLN A 196 -8.26 -17.57 6.52
C GLN A 196 -7.85 -16.36 5.70
N VAL A 197 -8.28 -15.15 6.08
CA VAL A 197 -7.91 -13.89 5.42
C VAL A 197 -6.38 -13.73 5.35
N SER A 198 -5.69 -14.02 6.44
CA SER A 198 -4.22 -13.96 6.51
C SER A 198 -3.55 -14.94 5.53
N SER A 199 -4.12 -16.15 5.36
CA SER A 199 -3.64 -17.15 4.41
C SER A 199 -3.91 -16.75 2.95
N GLU A 200 -5.13 -16.26 2.66
CA GLU A 200 -5.54 -15.77 1.34
C GLU A 200 -4.62 -14.62 0.89
N ILE A 201 -4.41 -13.62 1.77
CA ILE A 201 -3.49 -12.51 1.53
C ILE A 201 -2.07 -13.01 1.27
N ARG A 202 -1.52 -13.90 2.12
CA ARG A 202 -0.16 -14.42 1.91
C ARG A 202 0.00 -15.12 0.57
N SER A 203 -1.01 -15.90 0.16
CA SER A 203 -1.02 -16.58 -1.13
C SER A 203 -1.05 -15.58 -2.29
N LEU A 204 -1.92 -14.56 -2.21
CA LEU A 204 -2.05 -13.51 -3.23
C LEU A 204 -0.75 -12.70 -3.37
N LEU A 205 -0.24 -12.20 -2.24
CA LEU A 205 0.97 -11.38 -2.17
C LEU A 205 2.20 -12.11 -2.71
N GLY A 206 2.39 -13.39 -2.35
CA GLY A 206 3.52 -14.18 -2.87
C GLY A 206 3.45 -14.44 -4.38
N ARG A 207 2.24 -14.53 -4.94
CA ARG A 207 2.02 -14.84 -6.36
C ARG A 207 2.08 -13.62 -7.27
N GLN A 208 1.52 -12.49 -6.84
CA GLN A 208 1.20 -11.37 -7.74
C GLN A 208 2.01 -10.10 -7.46
N SER A 209 2.39 -9.85 -6.22
CA SER A 209 3.00 -8.57 -5.85
C SER A 209 4.53 -8.64 -5.84
N PRO A 210 5.23 -7.68 -6.46
CA PRO A 210 6.68 -7.57 -6.33
C PRO A 210 7.07 -7.13 -4.92
N PHE A 211 8.10 -7.79 -4.37
CA PHE A 211 8.75 -7.40 -3.12
C PHE A 211 9.84 -6.38 -3.43
N LEU A 212 9.64 -5.14 -3.01
CA LEU A 212 10.61 -4.06 -3.14
C LEU A 212 11.66 -4.14 -2.02
N ILE A 213 12.92 -4.25 -2.39
CA ILE A 213 14.05 -4.31 -1.47
C ILE A 213 14.98 -3.15 -1.77
N GLU A 214 15.04 -2.21 -0.84
CA GLU A 214 15.92 -1.04 -0.93
C GLU A 214 17.24 -1.24 -0.17
N HIS A 215 17.34 -2.25 0.71
CA HIS A 215 18.53 -2.49 1.51
C HIS A 215 18.91 -3.97 1.64
N ASN A 216 20.21 -4.25 1.61
CA ASN A 216 20.75 -5.61 1.74
C ASN A 216 20.37 -6.30 3.07
N ARG A 217 20.28 -5.54 4.16
CA ARG A 217 19.86 -6.07 5.46
C ARG A 217 18.44 -6.62 5.43
N ILE A 218 17.55 -5.97 4.68
CA ILE A 218 16.15 -6.41 4.53
C ILE A 218 16.11 -7.69 3.71
N MET A 219 16.88 -7.76 2.63
CA MET A 219 17.05 -8.98 1.84
C MET A 219 17.50 -10.16 2.71
N ALA A 220 18.50 -9.95 3.55
CA ALA A 220 19.00 -10.96 4.49
C ALA A 220 17.88 -11.48 5.41
N LEU A 221 17.10 -10.57 5.98
CA LEU A 221 16.00 -10.91 6.90
C LEU A 221 14.82 -11.57 6.18
N LEU A 222 14.55 -11.22 4.93
CA LEU A 222 13.49 -11.80 4.13
C LEU A 222 13.85 -13.23 3.70
N LEU A 223 15.08 -13.42 3.21
CA LEU A 223 15.57 -14.69 2.68
C LEU A 223 16.08 -15.67 3.74
N SER A 224 16.20 -15.25 5.01
CA SER A 224 16.69 -16.11 6.10
C SER A 224 15.82 -17.32 6.37
N SER A 225 14.52 -17.26 6.05
CA SER A 225 13.60 -18.38 6.20
C SER A 225 13.37 -19.06 4.84
N PRO A 226 13.68 -20.36 4.68
CA PRO A 226 13.43 -21.11 3.45
C PRO A 226 11.95 -21.08 3.04
N LEU A 227 11.04 -21.17 4.03
CA LEU A 227 9.61 -21.08 3.78
C LEU A 227 9.23 -19.76 3.11
N ARG A 228 9.71 -18.62 3.62
CA ARG A 228 9.42 -17.31 3.01
C ARG A 228 10.05 -17.18 1.62
N ARG A 229 11.29 -17.65 1.47
CA ARG A 229 12.02 -17.66 0.20
C ARG A 229 11.24 -18.33 -0.92
N ASN A 230 10.68 -19.52 -0.66
CA ASN A 230 9.97 -20.32 -1.68
C ASN A 230 8.63 -19.71 -2.13
N HIS A 231 8.07 -18.76 -1.37
CA HIS A 231 6.81 -18.09 -1.71
C HIS A 231 7.01 -16.81 -2.54
N ILE A 232 8.23 -16.29 -2.61
CA ILE A 232 8.51 -15.06 -3.35
C ILE A 232 8.69 -15.41 -4.82
N ARG A 233 7.83 -14.86 -5.68
CA ARG A 233 7.90 -15.06 -7.14
C ARG A 233 8.32 -13.82 -7.91
N ARG A 234 8.23 -12.64 -7.31
CA ARG A 234 8.53 -11.35 -7.96
C ARG A 234 9.35 -10.49 -7.02
N LEU A 235 10.48 -10.00 -7.49
CA LEU A 235 11.44 -9.26 -6.68
C LEU A 235 11.85 -7.97 -7.39
N GLU A 236 11.91 -6.87 -6.67
CA GLU A 236 12.46 -5.60 -7.16
C GLU A 236 13.60 -5.16 -6.23
N LEU A 237 14.83 -5.16 -6.75
CA LEU A 237 16.01 -4.69 -6.04
C LEU A 237 16.27 -3.23 -6.44
N ALA A 238 16.00 -2.30 -5.53
CA ALA A 238 16.20 -0.87 -5.71
C ALA A 238 17.30 -0.37 -4.76
N LEU A 239 18.47 -0.98 -4.88
CA LEU A 239 19.61 -0.78 -3.98
C LEU A 239 20.43 0.44 -4.41
N SER A 240 21.19 1.01 -3.47
CA SER A 240 22.27 1.95 -3.83
C SER A 240 23.39 1.22 -4.58
N HIS A 241 24.22 1.96 -5.35
CA HIS A 241 25.38 1.37 -6.05
C HIS A 241 26.27 0.57 -5.10
N LYS A 242 26.60 1.13 -3.93
CA LYS A 242 27.35 0.46 -2.86
C LYS A 242 26.70 -0.84 -2.42
N GLU A 243 25.38 -0.86 -2.26
CA GLU A 243 24.67 -2.06 -1.82
C GLU A 243 24.63 -3.13 -2.91
N PHE A 244 24.49 -2.77 -4.19
CA PHE A 244 24.61 -3.72 -5.29
C PHE A 244 25.96 -4.43 -5.32
N ILE A 245 27.06 -3.67 -5.21
CA ILE A 245 28.43 -4.22 -5.18
C ILE A 245 28.61 -5.14 -3.98
N ASN A 246 28.19 -4.66 -2.80
CA ASN A 246 28.28 -5.44 -1.59
C ASN A 246 27.43 -6.71 -1.62
N LEU A 247 26.37 -6.76 -2.44
CA LEU A 247 25.47 -7.90 -2.57
C LEU A 247 26.05 -8.94 -3.55
N PHE A 248 26.33 -8.53 -4.78
CA PHE A 248 26.77 -9.42 -5.85
C PHE A 248 28.25 -9.81 -5.75
N GLY A 249 29.03 -9.07 -4.97
CA GLY A 249 30.45 -9.29 -4.90
C GLY A 249 31.15 -8.76 -6.15
N PHE A 250 32.47 -8.75 -6.08
CA PHE A 250 33.32 -8.15 -7.08
C PHE A 250 34.76 -8.62 -6.94
N THR A 251 35.41 -8.90 -8.06
CA THR A 251 36.79 -9.38 -8.09
C THR A 251 37.68 -8.36 -8.80
N PHE A 252 38.65 -7.82 -8.07
CA PHE A 252 39.77 -7.03 -8.59
C PHE A 252 41.10 -7.70 -8.22
N PRO A 253 42.22 -7.37 -8.89
CA PRO A 253 43.55 -7.86 -8.53
C PRO A 253 43.89 -7.64 -7.04
N ASP A 254 43.51 -6.48 -6.48
CA ASP A 254 43.85 -6.10 -5.09
C ASP A 254 42.65 -6.08 -4.13
N VAL A 255 41.42 -6.18 -4.63
CA VAL A 255 40.19 -6.07 -3.82
C VAL A 255 39.21 -7.16 -4.19
N HIS A 256 38.93 -8.05 -3.23
CA HIS A 256 37.96 -9.11 -3.38
C HIS A 256 36.74 -8.85 -2.49
N TYR A 257 35.60 -8.60 -3.11
CA TYR A 257 34.29 -8.64 -2.47
C TYR A 257 33.64 -9.98 -2.78
N GLU A 258 33.48 -10.83 -1.78
CA GLU A 258 32.75 -12.07 -1.98
C GLU A 258 31.27 -11.81 -2.26
N THR A 259 30.72 -12.54 -3.24
CA THR A 259 29.27 -12.60 -3.47
C THR A 259 28.57 -13.07 -2.21
N ARG A 260 27.64 -12.25 -1.70
CA ARG A 260 26.95 -12.58 -0.47
C ARG A 260 25.99 -13.75 -0.68
N TRP A 261 25.73 -14.49 0.41
CA TRP A 261 24.82 -15.64 0.36
C TRP A 261 23.40 -15.26 -0.12
N GLN A 262 22.94 -14.04 0.14
CA GLN A 262 21.63 -13.55 -0.31
C GLN A 262 21.55 -13.50 -1.84
N ALA A 263 22.63 -13.07 -2.50
CA ALA A 263 22.73 -13.09 -3.95
C ALA A 263 22.75 -14.53 -4.45
N LYS A 264 23.61 -15.40 -3.89
CA LYS A 264 23.65 -16.84 -4.24
C LYS A 264 22.27 -17.51 -4.09
N ALA A 265 21.49 -17.12 -3.07
CA ALA A 265 20.15 -17.63 -2.86
C ALA A 265 19.17 -17.27 -3.98
N LEU A 266 19.36 -16.16 -4.71
CA LEU A 266 18.50 -15.78 -5.84
C LEU A 266 18.51 -16.84 -6.94
N ARG A 267 19.69 -17.41 -7.23
CA ARG A 267 19.88 -18.45 -8.26
C ARG A 267 18.94 -19.65 -8.06
N GLY A 268 18.81 -20.10 -6.82
CA GLY A 268 17.95 -21.23 -6.45
C GLY A 268 16.47 -20.88 -6.26
N MET A 269 16.09 -19.60 -6.39
CA MET A 269 14.69 -19.19 -6.25
C MET A 269 13.93 -19.34 -7.56
N GLN A 270 12.72 -19.87 -7.48
CA GLN A 270 11.81 -19.95 -8.62
C GLN A 270 11.08 -18.60 -8.86
N LEU A 271 11.85 -17.59 -9.27
CA LEU A 271 11.38 -16.24 -9.55
C LEU A 271 10.75 -16.17 -10.95
N LYS A 272 9.54 -15.62 -11.04
CA LYS A 272 8.86 -15.29 -12.29
C LYS A 272 9.35 -13.97 -12.88
N HIS A 273 9.81 -13.04 -12.04
CA HIS A 273 10.27 -11.72 -12.45
C HIS A 273 11.24 -11.13 -11.42
N VAL A 274 12.34 -10.57 -11.91
CA VAL A 274 13.35 -9.89 -11.10
C VAL A 274 13.64 -8.53 -11.74
N MET A 275 13.36 -7.45 -11.03
CA MET A 275 13.70 -6.10 -11.47
C MET A 275 14.94 -5.60 -10.74
N LEU A 276 15.95 -5.15 -11.49
CA LEU A 276 17.09 -4.41 -10.94
C LEU A 276 16.87 -2.93 -11.26
N ARG A 277 16.59 -2.13 -10.23
CA ARG A 277 16.41 -0.68 -10.35
C ARG A 277 17.69 0.03 -9.92
N ILE A 278 18.43 0.55 -10.90
CA ILE A 278 19.68 1.26 -10.67
C ILE A 278 19.39 2.69 -10.18
N ALA A 279 20.03 3.05 -9.06
CA ALA A 279 19.91 4.35 -8.44
C ALA A 279 20.43 5.49 -9.33
N ALA A 280 19.97 6.72 -9.04
CA ALA A 280 20.37 7.92 -9.76
C ALA A 280 21.89 8.16 -9.71
N PRO A 281 22.47 8.81 -10.75
CA PRO A 281 23.87 9.21 -10.74
C PRO A 281 24.23 9.99 -9.47
N SER A 282 25.31 9.57 -8.83
CA SER A 282 25.89 10.26 -7.68
C SER A 282 27.39 10.27 -7.81
N LEU A 283 28.00 11.44 -7.55
CA LEU A 283 29.46 11.58 -7.50
C LEU A 283 30.07 10.84 -6.29
N ILE A 284 29.26 10.63 -5.26
CA ILE A 284 29.61 9.88 -4.05
C ILE A 284 28.70 8.67 -4.00
N THR A 285 29.25 7.53 -4.41
CA THR A 285 28.55 6.24 -4.38
C THR A 285 28.70 5.56 -3.02
N GLY A 286 29.65 6.03 -2.20
CA GLY A 286 30.00 5.46 -0.91
C GLY A 286 30.90 4.22 -1.03
N SER A 287 31.39 3.96 -2.24
CA SER A 287 32.43 2.99 -2.57
C SER A 287 33.62 3.75 -3.14
N VAL A 288 34.79 3.62 -2.50
CA VAL A 288 36.04 4.28 -2.92
C VAL A 288 36.39 3.96 -4.39
N ILE A 289 35.90 2.83 -4.89
CA ILE A 289 36.16 2.34 -6.24
C ILE A 289 35.32 3.08 -7.30
N PHE A 290 34.10 3.49 -6.97
CA PHE A 290 33.20 4.16 -7.92
C PHE A 290 33.03 5.65 -7.65
N ASP A 291 33.60 6.16 -6.56
CA ASP A 291 33.65 7.60 -6.32
C ASP A 291 34.49 8.25 -7.43
N GLY A 292 33.85 9.04 -8.29
CA GLY A 292 34.44 9.64 -9.49
C GLY A 292 34.21 8.86 -10.80
N ALA A 293 33.60 7.66 -10.75
CA ALA A 293 33.22 6.91 -11.94
C ALA A 293 31.96 7.51 -12.59
N CYS A 294 31.86 7.42 -13.92
CA CYS A 294 30.61 7.79 -14.59
C CYS A 294 29.52 6.74 -14.34
N GLN A 295 28.24 7.16 -14.40
CA GLN A 295 27.11 6.27 -14.15
C GLN A 295 27.08 5.07 -15.12
N ARG A 296 27.47 5.27 -16.40
CA ARG A 296 27.54 4.19 -17.41
C ARG A 296 28.51 3.08 -16.98
N VAL A 297 29.69 3.47 -16.51
CA VAL A 297 30.73 2.55 -16.03
C VAL A 297 30.27 1.85 -14.76
N ALA A 298 29.81 2.60 -13.75
CA ALA A 298 29.32 2.02 -12.50
C ALA A 298 28.19 1.01 -12.73
N THR A 299 27.26 1.32 -13.64
CA THR A 299 26.15 0.42 -14.00
C THR A 299 26.65 -0.84 -14.71
N GLY A 300 27.56 -0.71 -15.67
CA GLY A 300 28.14 -1.87 -16.36
C GLY A 300 28.76 -2.85 -15.38
N TRP A 301 29.59 -2.35 -14.46
CA TRP A 301 30.18 -3.16 -13.41
C TRP A 301 29.16 -3.83 -12.49
N ILE A 302 28.08 -3.13 -12.10
CA ILE A 302 26.98 -3.73 -11.32
C ILE A 302 26.31 -4.87 -12.10
N LEU A 303 26.04 -4.68 -13.40
CA LEU A 303 25.40 -5.70 -14.25
C LEU A 303 26.32 -6.90 -14.45
N ALA A 304 27.61 -6.68 -14.68
CA ALA A 304 28.61 -7.75 -14.77
C ALA A 304 28.67 -8.59 -13.49
N ALA A 305 28.68 -7.93 -12.33
CA ALA A 305 28.65 -8.61 -11.04
C ALA A 305 27.33 -9.36 -10.79
N ALA A 306 26.20 -8.82 -11.25
CA ALA A 306 24.89 -9.44 -11.12
C ALA A 306 24.73 -10.68 -12.02
N TRP A 307 25.39 -10.70 -13.18
CA TRP A 307 25.21 -11.69 -14.24
C TRP A 307 25.21 -13.16 -13.75
N PRO A 308 26.21 -13.65 -12.99
CA PRO A 308 26.26 -15.05 -12.57
C PRO A 308 25.07 -15.46 -11.71
N VAL A 309 24.46 -14.48 -11.03
CA VAL A 309 23.37 -14.68 -10.08
C VAL A 309 22.01 -14.59 -10.76
N VAL A 310 21.83 -13.68 -11.72
CA VAL A 310 20.51 -13.36 -12.28
C VAL A 310 20.25 -13.94 -13.68
N LYS A 311 21.27 -14.42 -14.40
CA LYS A 311 21.13 -15.01 -15.75
C LYS A 311 20.05 -16.10 -15.75
N GLY A 312 19.24 -16.22 -16.80
CA GLY A 312 18.19 -17.26 -16.85
C GLY A 312 16.93 -17.00 -16.01
N HIS A 313 16.89 -15.98 -15.15
CA HIS A 313 15.63 -15.44 -14.65
C HIS A 313 14.97 -14.49 -15.66
N SER A 314 13.69 -14.19 -15.48
CA SER A 314 13.02 -13.11 -16.21
C SER A 314 13.44 -11.76 -15.61
N VAL A 315 14.51 -11.17 -16.15
CA VAL A 315 15.10 -9.93 -15.62
C VAL A 315 14.56 -8.69 -16.36
N GLU A 316 14.30 -7.63 -15.60
CA GLU A 316 13.99 -6.29 -16.12
C GLU A 316 14.94 -5.27 -15.47
N ILE A 317 15.56 -4.42 -16.28
CA ILE A 317 16.45 -3.36 -15.80
C ILE A 317 15.70 -2.02 -15.85
N ALA A 318 15.70 -1.30 -14.73
CA ALA A 318 15.02 -0.02 -14.59
C ALA A 318 15.92 1.02 -13.92
N GLY A 319 15.50 2.28 -13.95
CA GLY A 319 16.24 3.39 -13.33
C GLY A 319 17.25 4.02 -14.28
N PHE A 320 18.40 4.44 -13.75
CA PHE A 320 19.37 5.27 -14.48
C PHE A 320 20.40 4.41 -15.20
N VAL A 321 19.98 3.76 -16.29
CA VAL A 321 20.79 2.87 -17.13
C VAL A 321 20.69 3.31 -18.58
N LYS A 322 21.78 3.20 -19.34
CA LYS A 322 21.77 3.49 -20.78
C LYS A 322 20.93 2.45 -21.51
N ARG A 323 20.17 2.88 -22.53
CA ARG A 323 19.25 2.02 -23.28
C ARG A 323 19.96 0.79 -23.86
N GLN A 324 21.16 1.00 -24.41
CA GLN A 324 21.99 -0.07 -24.96
C GLN A 324 22.34 -1.13 -23.88
N GLN A 325 22.93 -0.71 -22.76
CA GLN A 325 23.30 -1.61 -21.64
C GLN A 325 22.09 -2.40 -21.10
N ARG A 326 20.92 -1.75 -21.07
CA ARG A 326 19.66 -2.40 -20.66
C ARG A 326 19.24 -3.49 -21.64
N VAL A 327 19.16 -3.17 -22.93
CA VAL A 327 18.66 -4.10 -23.96
C VAL A 327 19.59 -5.30 -24.09
N GLU A 328 20.91 -5.08 -24.11
CA GLU A 328 21.91 -6.14 -24.20
C GLU A 328 21.81 -7.10 -23.01
N PHE A 329 21.73 -6.57 -21.79
CA PHE A 329 21.66 -7.40 -20.58
C PHE A 329 20.35 -8.19 -20.48
N GLU A 330 19.20 -7.56 -20.77
CA GLU A 330 17.90 -8.23 -20.78
C GLU A 330 17.84 -9.32 -21.86
N ALA A 331 18.39 -9.06 -23.05
CA ALA A 331 18.48 -10.03 -24.13
C ALA A 331 19.37 -11.23 -23.75
N ALA A 332 20.55 -10.99 -23.17
CA ALA A 332 21.45 -12.03 -22.71
C ALA A 332 20.78 -12.92 -21.64
N CYS A 333 20.08 -12.34 -20.67
CA CYS A 333 19.33 -13.10 -19.66
C CYS A 333 18.23 -13.96 -20.30
N LEU A 334 17.54 -13.43 -21.32
CA LEU A 334 16.47 -14.13 -22.02
C LEU A 334 16.98 -15.32 -22.84
N VAL A 335 18.16 -15.23 -23.46
CA VAL A 335 18.80 -16.34 -24.17
C VAL A 335 19.03 -17.51 -23.20
N VAL A 336 19.65 -17.24 -22.05
CA VAL A 336 19.89 -18.27 -21.02
C VAL A 336 18.58 -18.84 -20.49
N LYS A 337 17.55 -18.01 -20.31
CA LYS A 337 16.22 -18.46 -19.86
C LYS A 337 15.57 -19.43 -20.85
N LYS A 338 15.64 -19.13 -22.15
CA LYS A 338 15.12 -20.03 -23.19
C LYS A 338 15.85 -21.37 -23.20
N GLY A 339 17.18 -21.35 -23.09
CA GLY A 339 18.00 -22.56 -22.97
C GLY A 339 17.61 -23.40 -21.75
N PHE A 340 17.44 -22.76 -20.60
CA PHE A 340 16.95 -23.42 -19.38
C PHE A 340 15.55 -24.03 -19.55
N GLU A 341 14.60 -23.30 -20.15
CA GLU A 341 13.24 -23.79 -20.37
C GLU A 341 13.22 -25.00 -21.33
N GLN A 342 14.04 -25.00 -22.37
CA GLN A 342 14.21 -26.13 -23.29
C GLN A 342 14.81 -27.34 -22.58
N TRP A 343 15.92 -27.16 -21.86
CA TRP A 343 16.56 -28.21 -21.07
C TRP A 343 15.60 -28.81 -20.04
N ASN A 344 14.85 -27.97 -19.33
CA ASN A 344 13.90 -28.43 -18.33
C ASN A 344 12.72 -29.18 -18.98
N GLY A 345 12.27 -28.74 -20.17
CA GLY A 345 11.26 -29.45 -20.96
C GLY A 345 11.70 -30.85 -21.37
N LEU A 346 12.94 -31.01 -21.84
CA LEU A 346 13.54 -32.30 -22.19
C LEU A 346 13.69 -33.20 -20.96
N ARG A 347 14.19 -32.65 -19.85
CA ARG A 347 14.35 -33.36 -18.57
C ARG A 347 13.03 -33.93 -18.07
N VAL A 348 11.95 -33.14 -18.13
CA VAL A 348 10.60 -33.59 -17.76
C VAL A 348 10.06 -34.63 -18.73
N ALA A 349 10.30 -34.48 -20.05
CA ALA A 349 9.88 -35.45 -21.05
C ALA A 349 10.52 -36.84 -20.86
N VAL A 350 11.76 -36.89 -20.33
CA VAL A 350 12.48 -38.13 -19.99
C VAL A 350 12.04 -38.71 -18.64
N GLY A 351 11.12 -38.05 -17.92
CA GLY A 351 10.54 -38.52 -16.66
C GLY A 351 11.27 -38.05 -15.39
N HIS A 352 12.21 -37.11 -15.51
CA HIS A 352 12.85 -36.47 -14.36
C HIS A 352 12.02 -35.28 -13.84
N PRO A 353 12.09 -34.94 -12.54
CA PRO A 353 11.44 -33.74 -12.02
C PRO A 353 12.08 -32.46 -12.58
N GLU A 354 11.32 -31.35 -12.53
CA GLU A 354 11.81 -30.02 -12.89
C GLU A 354 13.11 -29.69 -12.14
N GLY A 355 14.13 -29.29 -12.90
CA GLY A 355 15.43 -28.90 -12.36
C GLY A 355 15.47 -27.45 -11.90
N SER A 356 16.44 -27.13 -11.05
CA SER A 356 16.76 -25.76 -10.67
C SER A 356 17.69 -25.09 -11.69
N LEU A 357 17.82 -23.76 -11.63
CA LEU A 357 18.84 -23.05 -12.44
C LEU A 357 20.28 -23.42 -12.03
N GLY A 358 20.48 -23.89 -10.79
CA GLY A 358 21.77 -24.42 -10.36
C GLY A 358 22.08 -25.75 -11.04
N ASP A 359 21.10 -26.66 -11.11
CA ASP A 359 21.22 -27.94 -11.82
C ASP A 359 21.52 -27.74 -13.32
N TYR A 360 20.99 -26.66 -13.90
CA TYR A 360 21.28 -26.28 -15.28
C TYR A 360 22.72 -25.81 -15.45
N ASP A 361 23.26 -25.00 -14.53
CA ASP A 361 24.66 -24.60 -14.58
C ASP A 361 25.59 -25.83 -14.46
N GLU A 362 25.29 -26.76 -13.56
CA GLU A 362 26.06 -28.01 -13.43
C GLU A 362 26.02 -28.85 -14.72
N TRP A 363 24.86 -28.90 -15.39
CA TRP A 363 24.73 -29.58 -16.67
C TRP A 363 25.53 -28.88 -17.78
N VAL A 364 25.49 -27.55 -17.84
CA VAL A 364 26.29 -26.77 -18.80
C VAL A 364 27.79 -27.02 -18.57
N ASP A 365 28.25 -26.94 -17.31
CA ASP A 365 29.64 -27.20 -16.95
C ASP A 365 30.08 -28.64 -17.32
N TRP A 366 29.20 -29.63 -17.14
CA TRP A 366 29.46 -31.02 -17.54
C TRP A 366 29.56 -31.21 -19.05
N VAL A 367 28.62 -30.63 -19.82
CA VAL A 367 28.61 -30.71 -21.29
C VAL A 367 29.83 -29.99 -21.90
N GLU A 368 30.31 -28.92 -21.27
CA GLU A 368 31.50 -28.19 -21.71
C GLU A 368 32.81 -28.87 -21.31
N GLY A 369 32.82 -29.66 -20.23
CA GLY A 369 34.00 -30.39 -19.75
C GLY A 369 34.31 -31.70 -20.50
N GLU A 370 33.35 -32.25 -21.25
CA GLU A 370 33.54 -33.45 -22.07
C GLU A 370 33.76 -33.07 -23.56
N ASP A 371 35.03 -33.12 -23.99
CA ASP A 371 35.47 -32.99 -25.41
C ASP A 371 35.09 -34.20 -26.29
N ASP A 372 34.20 -35.08 -25.84
CA ASP A 372 33.91 -36.36 -26.49
C ASP A 372 32.57 -36.32 -27.25
N GLY A 373 32.66 -36.15 -28.58
CA GLY A 373 31.97 -36.90 -29.66
C GLY A 373 30.48 -37.31 -29.56
N GLY A 374 29.71 -36.82 -28.60
CA GLY A 374 28.30 -37.15 -28.42
C GLY A 374 27.38 -36.32 -29.30
N VAL A 375 26.29 -36.92 -29.78
CA VAL A 375 25.25 -36.22 -30.56
C VAL A 375 24.60 -35.15 -29.67
N ARG A 376 24.94 -33.89 -29.90
CA ARG A 376 24.38 -32.74 -29.20
C ARG A 376 22.97 -32.45 -29.74
N VAL A 377 21.96 -32.58 -28.88
CA VAL A 377 20.54 -32.39 -29.23
C VAL A 377 20.10 -30.92 -29.08
N VAL A 378 20.94 -30.08 -28.47
CA VAL A 378 20.68 -28.66 -28.24
C VAL A 378 21.78 -27.84 -28.92
N GLU A 379 21.40 -26.88 -29.78
CA GLU A 379 22.34 -25.91 -30.34
C GLU A 379 23.08 -25.21 -29.20
N GLU A 380 24.41 -25.14 -29.28
CA GLU A 380 25.21 -24.53 -28.23
C GLU A 380 24.71 -23.12 -27.93
N PRO A 381 24.55 -22.74 -26.65
CA PRO A 381 24.44 -21.33 -26.32
C PRO A 381 25.72 -20.65 -26.84
N SER A 382 25.56 -19.69 -27.75
CA SER A 382 26.67 -18.89 -28.30
C SER A 382 27.64 -18.49 -27.18
N GLN A 383 28.96 -18.61 -27.40
CA GLN A 383 30.00 -18.26 -26.41
C GLN A 383 29.82 -16.86 -25.79
N GLU A 384 29.17 -15.94 -26.49
CA GLU A 384 28.75 -14.61 -26.00
C GLU A 384 27.77 -14.64 -24.81
N ALA A 385 27.01 -15.73 -24.65
CA ALA A 385 26.05 -15.92 -23.56
C ALA A 385 26.70 -16.44 -22.26
N GLN A 386 27.98 -16.84 -22.27
CA GLN A 386 28.64 -17.41 -21.08
C GLN A 386 29.30 -16.34 -20.20
N ARG A 387 29.85 -15.29 -20.81
CA ARG A 387 30.47 -14.16 -20.08
C ARG A 387 29.86 -12.86 -20.57
N PHE A 388 28.84 -12.37 -19.86
CA PHE A 388 28.45 -10.98 -20.03
C PHE A 388 29.59 -10.10 -19.49
N VAL A 389 30.49 -9.69 -20.38
CA VAL A 389 31.40 -8.58 -20.14
C VAL A 389 30.75 -7.39 -20.82
N PRO A 390 30.20 -6.43 -20.09
CA PRO A 390 29.57 -5.29 -20.73
C PRO A 390 30.60 -4.56 -21.60
N ASP A 391 30.18 -4.11 -22.78
CA ASP A 391 31.01 -3.36 -23.76
C ASP A 391 31.61 -2.07 -23.20
N CYS A 392 31.25 -1.66 -21.98
CA CYS A 392 32.07 -0.72 -21.25
C CYS A 392 33.40 -1.40 -20.92
N GLN A 393 34.45 -1.05 -21.68
CA GLN A 393 35.83 -1.36 -21.35
C GLN A 393 35.98 -1.32 -19.82
N VAL A 394 36.24 -2.48 -19.24
CA VAL A 394 36.68 -2.61 -17.87
C VAL A 394 38.08 -2.00 -17.84
N GLY A 395 38.11 -0.66 -17.81
CA GLY A 395 39.32 0.15 -17.94
C GLY A 395 40.19 0.09 -16.69
N GLU A 396 41.27 0.87 -16.70
CA GLU A 396 42.19 0.98 -15.58
C GLU A 396 41.48 1.42 -14.28
N LEU A 397 41.93 0.86 -13.17
CA LEU A 397 41.42 1.20 -11.83
C LEU A 397 42.14 2.43 -11.28
N PRO A 398 41.43 3.34 -10.58
CA PRO A 398 39.97 3.42 -10.44
C PRO A 398 39.29 3.90 -11.73
N PRO A 399 38.07 3.42 -12.03
CA PRO A 399 37.33 3.83 -13.23
C PRO A 399 37.16 5.35 -13.27
N ARG A 400 37.80 6.00 -14.24
CA ARG A 400 37.67 7.45 -14.45
C ARG A 400 36.52 7.74 -15.39
N CYS A 401 35.77 8.79 -15.08
CA CYS A 401 34.80 9.33 -16.01
C CYS A 401 35.51 10.05 -17.16
N GLU A 402 35.34 9.56 -18.38
CA GLU A 402 35.80 10.22 -19.60
C GLU A 402 34.74 11.17 -20.21
N CYS A 403 33.54 11.21 -19.65
CA CYS A 403 32.49 12.12 -20.12
C CYS A 403 32.89 13.58 -19.86
N GLY A 404 32.69 14.45 -20.86
CA GLY A 404 32.92 15.89 -20.73
C GLY A 404 31.92 16.62 -19.83
N LEU A 405 30.81 15.98 -19.47
CA LEU A 405 29.78 16.51 -18.55
C LEU A 405 29.64 15.62 -17.31
N PRO A 406 29.44 16.22 -16.12
CA PRO A 406 29.24 15.45 -14.90
C PRO A 406 27.95 14.64 -14.99
N CYS A 407 28.02 13.35 -14.66
CA CYS A 407 26.83 12.51 -14.60
C CYS A 407 25.97 12.91 -13.40
N THR A 408 25.01 13.80 -13.60
CA THR A 408 24.02 14.18 -12.57
C THR A 408 22.63 13.66 -12.94
N ALA A 409 21.74 13.50 -11.95
CA ALA A 409 20.37 13.08 -12.21
C ALA A 409 19.58 14.04 -13.12
N ARG A 410 19.97 15.33 -13.17
CA ARG A 410 19.32 16.36 -14.00
C ARG A 410 19.77 16.31 -15.46
N GLU A 411 21.01 15.91 -15.69
CA GLU A 411 21.64 15.88 -17.01
C GLU A 411 21.69 14.47 -17.61
N TRP A 412 21.06 13.49 -16.95
CA TRP A 412 21.04 12.10 -17.38
C TRP A 412 20.13 11.92 -18.60
N THR A 413 20.70 11.35 -19.66
CA THR A 413 19.98 10.88 -20.85
C THR A 413 20.00 9.36 -20.93
N GLU A 414 18.95 8.76 -21.49
CA GLU A 414 18.91 7.31 -21.74
C GLU A 414 19.78 6.86 -22.91
N GLU A 415 20.18 7.80 -23.77
CA GLU A 415 20.98 7.57 -24.98
C GLU A 415 22.42 7.18 -24.69
#